data_AF-A0A0G1UW78-F1
#
_entry.id   AF-A0A0G1UW78-F1
#
_cell.length_a   1.000
_cell.length_b   1.000
_cell.length_c   1.000
_cell.angle_alpha   90.00
_cell.angle_beta   90.00
_cell.angle_gamma   90.00
#
_symmetry.space_group_name_H-M   'P 1'
#
loop_
_entity.id
_entity.type
_entity.pdbx_description
1 polymer ?
#
loop_
_entity_poly.entity_id
_entity_poly.type
_entity_poly.pdbx_seq_one_letter_code
_entity_poly.pdbx_strand_id
1 'polypeptide(L)' 'MAFPWTIDRDNLTQCFEYTASGDVLYWGLAQPGSLKNKPQWQILKYIYSQPKQTSDIQWADGDSEFNNVWDNRATLNYS' A
#
# COMPACT_ATOMS: atom_id res chain seq x y z
N MET A 1 -33.33 -3.67 6.27
CA MET A 1 -32.08 -4.41 5.99
C MET A 1 -30.96 -3.39 5.96
N ALA A 2 -30.10 -3.35 6.97
CA ALA A 2 -28.98 -2.43 7.02
C ALA A 2 -27.78 -3.19 7.60
N PHE A 3 -26.75 -3.40 6.80
CA PHE A 3 -25.44 -3.82 7.28
C PHE A 3 -24.57 -2.57 7.30
N PRO A 4 -24.24 -2.01 8.47
CA PRO A 4 -23.27 -0.93 8.56
C PRO A 4 -21.89 -1.59 8.39
N TRP A 5 -21.40 -1.65 7.15
CA TRP A 5 -20.02 -2.03 6.91
C TRP A 5 -19.14 -0.84 7.32
N THR A 6 -18.80 -0.78 8.60
CA THR A 6 -17.55 -0.14 9.00
C THR A 6 -16.47 -0.95 8.31
N ILE A 7 -15.71 -0.35 7.39
CA ILE A 7 -14.55 -1.02 6.80
C ILE A 7 -13.54 -1.21 7.94
N ASP A 8 -13.62 -2.36 8.61
CA ASP A 8 -12.60 -2.80 9.55
C ASP A 8 -11.31 -2.98 8.76
N ARG A 9 -10.26 -2.26 9.15
CA ARG A 9 -8.92 -2.37 8.52
C ARG A 9 -8.38 -3.80 8.57
N ASP A 10 -8.92 -4.62 9.47
CA ASP A 10 -8.64 -6.05 9.61
C ASP A 10 -9.18 -6.90 8.45
N ASN A 11 -10.09 -6.36 7.63
CA ASN A 11 -10.61 -7.03 6.43
C ASN A 11 -10.08 -6.43 5.12
N LEU A 12 -8.91 -5.80 5.10
CA LEU A 12 -8.27 -5.40 3.85
C LEU A 12 -7.29 -6.48 3.38
N THR A 13 -7.27 -6.73 2.07
CA THR A 13 -6.18 -7.51 1.46
C THR A 13 -4.93 -6.65 1.45
N GLN A 14 -3.82 -7.27 1.87
CA GLN A 14 -2.53 -6.62 1.94
C GLN A 14 -1.56 -7.23 0.94
N CYS A 15 -0.72 -6.40 0.33
CA CYS A 15 0.40 -6.84 -0.48
C CYS A 15 1.68 -6.15 0.00
N PHE A 16 2.77 -6.91 0.03
CA PHE A 16 4.08 -6.42 0.44
C PHE A 16 5.09 -6.71 -0.65
N GLU A 17 5.99 -5.76 -0.87
CA GLU A 17 7.24 -5.98 -1.57
C GLU A 17 8.39 -5.68 -0.62
N TYR A 18 9.43 -6.50 -0.64
CA TYR A 18 10.58 -6.39 0.24
C TYR A 18 11.84 -6.07 -0.58
N THR A 19 12.76 -5.32 0.01
CA THR A 19 14.12 -5.15 -0.51
C THR A 19 14.91 -6.46 -0.44
N ALA A 20 16.06 -6.51 -1.11
CA ALA A 20 16.96 -7.66 -1.03
C ALA A 20 17.46 -7.96 0.41
N SER A 21 17.42 -6.96 1.29
CA SER A 21 17.78 -7.07 2.72
C SER A 21 16.63 -7.57 3.61
N GLY A 22 15.43 -7.76 3.04
CA GLY A 22 14.25 -8.22 3.76
C GLY A 22 13.44 -7.11 4.44
N ASP A 23 13.77 -5.83 4.19
CA ASP A 23 12.98 -4.69 4.67
C ASP A 23 11.78 -4.43 3.74
N VAL A 24 10.61 -4.11 4.29
CA VAL A 24 9.40 -3.80 3.51
C VAL A 24 9.66 -2.55 2.67
N LEU A 25 9.64 -2.65 1.35
CA LEU A 25 9.80 -1.49 0.46
C LEU A 25 8.46 -0.83 0.14
N TYR A 26 7.45 -1.64 -0.16
CA TYR A 26 6.09 -1.18 -0.48
C TYR A 26 5.05 -1.96 0.31
N TRP A 27 4.00 -1.26 0.73
CA TRP A 27 2.84 -1.85 1.39
C TRP A 27 1.56 -1.37 0.70
N GLY A 28 0.79 -2.32 0.17
CA GLY A 28 -0.47 -2.07 -0.51
C GLY A 28 -1.64 -2.57 0.31
N LEU A 29 -2.71 -1.77 0.36
CA LEU A 29 -3.96 -2.08 1.03
C LEU A 29 -5.11 -1.93 0.03
N ALA A 30 -5.98 -2.94 -0.06
CA ALA A 30 -7.18 -2.87 -0.90
C ALA A 30 -8.30 -3.71 -0.31
N GLN A 31 -9.52 -3.55 -0.85
CA GLN A 31 -10.64 -4.41 -0.47
C GLN A 31 -10.35 -5.88 -0.84
N PRO A 32 -10.89 -6.86 -0.08
CA PRO A 32 -10.74 -8.27 -0.43
C PRO A 32 -11.26 -8.57 -1.82
N GLY A 33 -10.46 -9.33 -2.59
CA GLY A 33 -10.79 -9.65 -3.99
C GLY A 33 -10.39 -8.58 -5.00
N SER A 34 -9.81 -7.45 -4.58
CA SER A 34 -9.22 -6.48 -5.50
C SER A 34 -8.09 -7.11 -6.31
N LEU A 35 -8.10 -6.86 -7.62
CA LEU A 35 -7.04 -7.31 -8.51
C LEU A 35 -5.87 -6.31 -8.46
N LYS A 36 -4.65 -6.82 -8.54
CA LYS A 36 -3.42 -6.00 -8.48
C LYS A 36 -3.27 -5.02 -9.65
N ASN A 37 -3.95 -5.29 -10.75
CA ASN A 37 -4.00 -4.44 -11.95
C ASN A 37 -5.18 -3.46 -11.99
N LYS A 38 -5.90 -3.27 -10.86
CA LYS A 38 -7.03 -2.33 -10.76
C LYS A 38 -6.70 -1.15 -9.85
N PRO A 39 -7.23 0.07 -10.14
CA PRO A 39 -7.03 1.27 -9.34
C PRO A 39 -7.92 1.21 -8.10
N GLN A 40 -7.55 0.37 -7.15
CA GLN A 40 -8.31 0.08 -5.92
C GLN A 40 -7.40 -0.03 -4.70
N TRP A 41 -6.11 0.26 -4.88
CA TRP A 41 -5.09 0.11 -3.85
C TRP A 41 -4.76 1.48 -3.27
N GLN A 42 -4.58 1.51 -1.97
CA GLN A 42 -3.70 2.46 -1.29
C GLN A 42 -2.29 1.86 -1.31
N ILE A 43 -1.27 2.68 -1.56
CA ILE A 43 0.11 2.19 -1.61
C ILE A 43 1.00 3.14 -0.81
N LEU A 44 1.79 2.53 0.07
CA LEU A 44 2.80 3.17 0.88
C LEU A 44 4.18 2.73 0.43
N LYS A 45 5.13 3.65 0.42
CA LYS A 45 6.56 3.37 0.24
C LYS A 45 7.30 3.69 1.52
N TYR A 46 8.11 2.74 1.96
CA TYR A 46 8.99 2.91 3.10
C TYR A 46 10.37 3.34 2.61
N ILE A 47 10.88 4.41 3.20
CA ILE A 47 12.25 4.88 2.96
C ILE A 47 13.06 4.58 4.20
N TYR A 48 14.26 4.05 3.99
CA TYR A 48 15.16 3.63 5.04
C TYR A 48 16.43 4.46 4.99
N SER A 49 16.85 5.00 6.13
CA SER A 49 18.18 5.61 6.28
C SER A 49 19.25 4.56 6.60
N GLN A 50 18.84 3.47 7.27
CA GLN A 50 19.64 2.28 7.56
C GLN A 50 18.74 1.03 7.49
N PRO A 51 19.29 -0.18 7.31
CA PRO A 51 18.50 -1.41 7.32
C PRO A 51 17.63 -1.50 8.59
N LYS A 52 16.36 -1.87 8.42
CA LYS A 52 15.35 -1.93 9.50
C LYS A 52 15.03 -0.61 10.21
N GLN A 53 15.58 0.53 9.76
CA GLN A 53 15.30 1.85 10.31
C GLN A 53 14.59 2.73 9.28
N THR A 54 13.25 2.68 9.31
CA THR A 54 12.39 3.54 8.48
C THR A 54 12.64 5.00 8.86
N SER A 55 13.11 5.79 7.90
CA SER A 55 13.27 7.23 8.04
C SER A 55 12.03 8.00 7.62
N ASP A 56 11.28 7.48 6.64
CA ASP A 56 10.09 8.13 6.11
C ASP A 56 9.10 7.11 5.53
N ILE A 57 7.83 7.49 5.47
CA ILE A 57 6.76 6.69 4.86
C ILE A 57 5.95 7.63 3.96
N GLN A 58 5.94 7.34 2.67
CA GLN A 58 5.33 8.18 1.66
C GLN A 58 4.12 7.50 1.04
N TRP A 59 3.12 8.29 0.69
CA TRP A 59 1.94 7.79 0.00
C TRP A 59 2.13 7.87 -1.51
N ALA A 60 1.61 6.87 -2.22
CA ALA A 60 1.51 6.96 -3.67
C ALA A 60 0.61 8.15 -4.05
N ASP A 61 1.09 8.96 -4.98
CA ASP A 61 0.51 10.23 -5.43
C ASP A 61 0.27 11.28 -4.31
N GLY A 62 0.84 11.06 -3.12
CA GLY A 62 0.79 11.98 -1.99
C GLY A 62 -0.54 11.97 -1.21
N ASP A 63 -1.42 11.01 -1.45
CA ASP A 63 -2.69 10.87 -0.76
C ASP A 63 -3.00 9.42 -0.32
N SER A 64 -4.01 9.27 0.53
CA SER A 64 -4.45 7.95 1.00
C SER A 64 -5.69 7.46 0.24
N GLU A 65 -5.82 7.78 -1.04
CA GLU A 65 -6.94 7.28 -1.84
C GLU A 65 -6.72 5.84 -2.33
N PHE A 66 -7.82 5.09 -2.49
CA PHE A 66 -7.82 3.75 -3.09
C PHE A 66 -7.91 3.84 -4.62
N ASN A 67 -7.08 4.67 -5.25
CA ASN A 67 -7.11 4.95 -6.68
C ASN A 67 -5.84 4.42 -7.41
N ASN A 68 -4.93 3.75 -6.69
CA ASN A 68 -3.66 3.27 -7.24
C ASN A 68 -3.73 1.81 -7.71
N VAL A 69 -2.82 1.47 -8.63
CA VAL A 69 -2.64 0.12 -9.18
C VAL A 69 -1.39 -0.52 -8.59
N TRP A 70 -1.52 -1.62 -7.84
CA TRP A 70 -0.38 -2.30 -7.20
C TRP A 70 0.70 -2.74 -8.19
N ASP A 71 0.32 -3.22 -9.38
CA ASP A 71 1.31 -3.63 -10.38
C ASP A 71 2.23 -2.48 -10.82
N ASN A 72 1.75 -1.23 -10.71
CA ASN A 72 2.50 -0.01 -11.05
C ASN A 72 3.24 0.59 -9.86
N ARG A 73 3.22 -0.03 -8.67
CA ARG A 73 3.82 0.52 -7.43
C ARG A 73 5.22 1.12 -7.60
N ALA A 74 6.10 0.54 -8.41
CA ALA A 74 7.47 1.04 -8.59
C ALA A 74 7.56 2.33 -9.44
N THR A 75 6.52 2.66 -10.21
CA THR A 75 6.48 3.80 -11.14
C THR A 75 5.60 4.95 -10.67
N LEU A 76 4.90 4.79 -9.54
CA LEU A 76 4.08 5.86 -8.94
C LEU A 76 4.96 6.95 -8.32
N ASN A 77 4.39 8.15 -8.15
CA ASN A 77 5.05 9.21 -7.43
C ASN A 77 4.84 9.02 -5.93
N TYR A 78 5.81 9.36 -5.11
CA TYR A 78 5.74 9.20 -3.66
C TYR A 78 6.15 10.49 -2.98
N SER A 79 5.31 10.96 -2.06
CA SER A 79 5.53 12.14 -1.22
C SER A 79 4.75 12.07 0.09
#